data_AF-A0A9D2A825-F1
#
_entry.id   AF-A0A9D2A825-F1
#
_cell.length_a   1.000
_cell.length_b   1.000
_cell.length_c   1.000
_cell.angle_alpha   90.00
_cell.angle_beta   90.00
_cell.angle_gamma   90.00
#
_symmetry.space_group_name_H-M   'P 1'
#
loop_
_entity.id
_entity.type
_entity.pdbx_description
1 polymer ?
#
loop_
_entity_poly.entity_id
_entity_poly.type
_entity_poly.pdbx_seq_one_letter_code
_entity_poly.pdbx_strand_id
1 'polypeptide(L)'
;MTEKMTIKRASVRTLAWISGLFAVACMGFFFGWAYSLVSWGYWVDEHGSVGVTHPIDYILFGASMACGLVSLITLAKVFKRV
;
A
#
# COMPACT_ATOMS: atom_id res chain seq x y z
N MET A 1 2.13 -21.84 32.18
CA MET A 1 1.73 -20.42 31.96
C MET A 1 2.64 -19.67 30.98
N THR A 2 3.89 -20.11 30.81
CA THR A 2 4.91 -19.51 29.94
C THR A 2 4.67 -19.68 28.43
N GLU A 3 4.17 -20.84 27.96
CA GLU A 3 3.93 -21.09 26.53
C GLU A 3 2.87 -20.19 25.88
N LYS A 4 1.78 -19.88 26.60
CA LYS A 4 0.73 -18.99 26.07
C LYS A 4 1.26 -17.56 25.84
N MET A 5 2.22 -17.11 26.65
CA MET A 5 2.83 -15.78 26.51
C MET A 5 3.80 -15.71 25.34
N THR A 6 4.60 -16.75 25.08
CA THR A 6 5.52 -16.81 23.95
C THR A 6 4.78 -16.84 22.60
N ILE A 7 3.70 -17.62 22.49
CA ILE A 7 2.88 -17.69 21.26
C ILE A 7 2.22 -16.33 20.96
N LYS A 8 1.72 -15.63 21.98
CA LYS A 8 1.09 -14.31 21.82
C LYS A 8 2.09 -13.27 21.27
N ARG A 9 3.32 -13.25 21.79
CA ARG A 9 4.39 -12.34 21.32
C ARG A 9 4.85 -12.65 19.89
N ALA A 10 4.98 -13.93 19.54
CA ALA A 10 5.31 -14.34 18.18
C ALA A 10 4.25 -13.89 17.16
N SER A 11 2.96 -14.05 17.49
CA SER A 11 1.85 -13.60 16.65
C SER A 11 1.83 -12.08 16.44
N VAL A 12 2.09 -11.30 17.48
CA VAL A 12 2.18 -9.83 17.41
C VAL A 12 3.32 -9.38 16.49
N ARG A 13 4.50 -10.01 16.62
CA ARG A 13 5.66 -9.72 15.79
C ARG A 13 5.38 -10.01 14.31
N THR A 14 4.78 -11.16 13.98
CA THR A 14 4.42 -11.50 12.59
C THR A 14 3.43 -10.51 11.99
N LEU A 15 2.41 -10.10 12.75
CA LEU A 15 1.44 -9.10 12.28
C LEU A 15 2.09 -7.72 12.02
N ALA A 16 3.03 -7.30 12.86
CA ALA A 16 3.77 -6.06 12.65
C ALA A 16 4.62 -6.10 11.37
N TRP A 17 5.30 -7.23 11.10
CA TRP A 17 6.04 -7.44 9.86
C TRP A 17 5.13 -7.40 8.62
N ILE A 18 3.98 -8.07 8.67
CA ILE A 18 3.01 -8.06 7.58
C ILE A 18 2.52 -6.63 7.32
N SER A 19 2.17 -5.88 8.37
CA SER A 19 1.78 -4.47 8.26
C SER A 19 2.87 -3.63 7.60
N GLY A 20 4.13 -3.80 8.01
CA GLY A 20 5.27 -3.12 7.42
C GLY A 20 5.43 -3.41 5.93
N LEU A 21 5.33 -4.68 5.50
CA LEU A 21 5.39 -5.07 4.09
C LEU A 21 4.30 -4.41 3.25
N PHE A 22 3.07 -4.38 3.76
CA PHE A 22 1.96 -3.70 3.08
C PHE A 22 2.15 -2.18 3.02
N ALA A 23 2.78 -1.56 4.02
CA ALA A 23 3.10 -0.14 4.00
C ALA A 23 4.15 0.18 2.92
N VAL A 24 5.20 -0.65 2.80
CA VAL A 24 6.21 -0.50 1.75
C VAL A 24 5.60 -0.70 0.35
N ALA A 25 4.77 -1.72 0.17
CA ALA A 25 4.06 -1.94 -1.08
C ALA A 25 3.14 -0.77 -1.44
N CYS A 26 2.40 -0.23 -0.46
CA CYS A 26 1.57 0.97 -0.63
C CYS A 26 2.41 2.15 -1.14
N MET A 27 3.57 2.42 -0.53
CA MET A 27 4.47 3.48 -0.99
C MET A 27 4.94 3.21 -2.43
N GLY A 28 5.32 1.98 -2.76
CA GLY A 28 5.74 1.61 -4.11
C GLY A 28 4.66 1.88 -5.17
N PHE A 29 3.43 1.44 -4.93
CA PHE A 29 2.31 1.72 -5.84
C PHE A 29 1.99 3.21 -5.93
N PHE A 30 2.08 3.95 -4.82
CA PHE A 30 1.84 5.38 -4.81
C PHE A 30 2.89 6.15 -5.63
N PHE A 31 4.17 5.81 -5.48
CA PHE A 31 5.23 6.40 -6.31
C PHE A 31 5.10 6.00 -7.78
N GLY A 32 4.72 4.75 -8.06
CA GLY A 32 4.41 4.29 -9.41
C GLY A 32 3.25 5.08 -10.03
N TRP A 33 2.19 5.34 -9.26
CA TRP A 33 1.07 6.17 -9.67
C TRP A 33 1.50 7.61 -9.98
N ALA A 34 2.27 8.23 -9.08
CA ALA A 34 2.78 9.59 -9.29
C ALA A 34 3.67 9.70 -10.54
N TYR A 35 4.56 8.73 -10.75
CA TYR A 35 5.39 8.65 -11.96
C TYR A 35 4.54 8.47 -13.22
N SER A 36 3.54 7.58 -13.16
CA SER A 36 2.61 7.33 -14.26
C SER A 36 1.88 8.61 -14.67
N LEU A 37 1.34 9.37 -13.72
CA LEU A 37 0.68 10.66 -13.98
C LEU A 37 1.61 11.66 -14.68
N VAL A 38 2.85 11.78 -14.22
CA VAL A 38 3.83 12.71 -14.82
C VAL A 38 4.19 12.28 -16.24
N SER A 39 4.52 11.00 -16.43
CA SER A 39 4.88 10.46 -17.75
C SER A 39 3.73 10.53 -18.76
N TRP A 40 2.51 10.26 -18.31
CA TRP A 40 1.32 10.37 -19.13
C TRP A 40 0.99 11.83 -19.45
N GLY A 41 1.17 12.75 -18.50
CA GLY A 41 1.03 14.18 -18.72
C GLY A 41 1.91 14.68 -19.86
N TYR A 42 3.20 14.33 -19.83
CA TYR A 42 4.12 14.66 -20.94
C TYR A 42 3.66 14.07 -22.28
N TRP A 43 3.23 12.81 -22.29
CA TRP A 43 2.74 12.18 -23.52
C TRP A 43 1.49 12.88 -24.08
N VAL A 44 0.54 13.25 -23.22
CA VAL A 44 -0.68 13.97 -23.60
C VAL A 44 -0.35 15.34 -24.18
N ASP A 45 0.59 16.07 -23.56
CA ASP A 45 1.04 17.38 -24.03
C ASP A 45 1.74 17.27 -25.40
N GLU A 46 2.58 16.25 -25.61
CA GLU A 46 3.25 15.99 -26.89
C GLU A 46 2.28 15.62 -28.03
N HIS A 47 1.20 14.90 -27.71
CA HIS A 47 0.26 14.36 -28.72
C HIS A 47 -1.04 15.17 -28.84
N GLY A 48 -1.18 16.28 -28.11
CA GLY A 48 -2.40 17.09 -28.10
C GLY A 48 -3.66 16.30 -27.70
N SER A 49 -3.49 15.21 -26.95
CA SER A 49 -4.52 14.18 -26.71
C SER A 49 -5.31 14.46 -25.42
N VAL A 50 -5.88 15.66 -25.32
CA VAL A 50 -6.58 16.14 -24.12
C VAL A 50 -7.83 15.29 -23.85
N GLY A 51 -8.00 14.84 -22.61
CA GLY A 51 -9.17 14.05 -22.18
C GLY A 51 -9.02 12.53 -22.33
N VAL A 52 -7.88 12.03 -22.80
CA VAL A 52 -7.59 10.59 -22.80
C VAL A 52 -7.14 10.16 -21.40
N THR A 53 -7.91 9.25 -20.80
CA THR A 53 -7.60 8.68 -19.49
C THR A 53 -6.62 7.52 -19.63
N HIS A 54 -5.75 7.35 -18.62
CA HIS A 54 -4.78 6.26 -18.59
C HIS A 54 -5.21 5.20 -17.56
N PRO A 55 -5.71 4.03 -18.00
CA PRO A 55 -6.33 3.04 -17.10
C PRO A 55 -5.41 2.57 -15.97
N ILE A 56 -4.09 2.56 -16.20
CA ILE A 56 -3.12 2.12 -15.21
C ILE A 56 -3.08 3.02 -13.97
N ASP A 57 -3.44 4.30 -14.09
CA ASP A 57 -3.44 5.24 -12.97
C ASP A 57 -4.46 4.82 -11.91
N TYR A 58 -5.65 4.39 -12.34
CA TYR A 58 -6.69 3.90 -11.44
C TYR A 58 -6.29 2.60 -10.75
N ILE A 59 -5.58 1.72 -11.45
CA ILE A 59 -5.09 0.45 -10.90
C ILE A 59 -4.03 0.71 -9.84
N LEU A 60 -3.04 1.57 -10.13
CA LEU A 60 -1.96 1.89 -9.21
C LEU A 60 -2.49 2.62 -7.97
N PHE A 61 -3.41 3.58 -8.16
CA PHE A 61 -4.07 4.28 -7.06
C PHE A 61 -4.90 3.31 -6.20
N GLY A 62 -5.72 2.47 -6.81
CA GLY A 62 -6.53 1.47 -6.13
C GLY A 62 -5.69 0.47 -5.34
N ALA A 63 -4.61 -0.04 -5.94
CA ALA A 63 -3.67 -0.96 -5.30
C ALA A 63 -2.96 -0.29 -4.12
N SER A 64 -2.52 0.96 -4.27
CA SER A 64 -1.94 1.75 -3.19
C SER A 64 -2.91 1.86 -2.02
N MET A 65 -4.16 2.27 -2.28
CA MET A 65 -5.18 2.42 -1.23
C MET A 65 -5.49 1.10 -0.53
N ALA A 66 -5.62 0.01 -1.28
CA ALA A 66 -5.86 -1.32 -0.73
C ALA A 66 -4.71 -1.76 0.19
N CYS A 67 -3.46 -1.61 -0.24
CA CYS A 67 -2.30 -1.93 0.58
C CYS A 67 -2.22 -1.06 1.85
N GLY A 68 -2.49 0.24 1.73
CA GLY A 68 -2.54 1.16 2.88
C GLY A 68 -3.59 0.74 3.90
N LEU A 69 -4.82 0.46 3.46
CA LEU A 69 -5.90 -0.01 4.33
C LEU A 69 -5.57 -1.32 5.04
N VAL A 70 -5.03 -2.30 4.32
CA VAL A 70 -4.61 -3.59 4.90
C VAL A 70 -3.51 -3.38 5.93
N SER A 71 -2.54 -2.52 5.65
CA SER A 71 -1.47 -2.18 6.59
C SER A 71 -2.03 -1.57 7.88
N LEU A 72 -2.92 -0.57 7.78
CA LEU A 72 -3.54 0.10 8.92
C LEU A 72 -4.41 -0.86 9.75
N ILE A 73 -5.23 -1.70 9.11
CA ILE A 73 -6.06 -2.69 9.80
C ILE A 73 -5.18 -3.69 10.56
N THR A 74 -4.10 -4.13 9.94
CA THR A 74 -3.15 -5.08 10.55
C THR A 74 -2.44 -4.44 11.74
N LEU A 75 -2.02 -3.19 11.61
CA LEU A 75 -1.40 -2.42 12.70
C LEU A 75 -2.38 -2.17 13.85
N ALA A 76 -3.64 -1.82 13.56
CA ALA A 76 -4.68 -1.66 14.58
C ALA A 76 -4.91 -2.96 15.37
N LYS A 77 -4.85 -4.12 14.70
CA LYS A 77 -4.93 -5.43 15.36
C LYS A 77 -3.71 -5.72 16.25
N VAL A 78 -2.52 -5.23 15.88
CA VAL A 78 -1.32 -5.29 16.72
C VAL A 78 -1.54 -4.49 18.00
N PHE A 79 -1.98 -3.24 17.91
CA PHE A 79 -2.21 -2.39 19.08
C PHE A 79 -3.26 -2.93 20.05
N LYS A 80 -4.32 -3.59 19.55
CA LYS A 80 -5.32 -4.23 20.42
C LYS A 80 -4.81 -5.47 21.17
N ARG A 81 -3.64 -6.02 20.79
CA ARG A 81 -3.09 -7.28 21.34
C ARG A 81 -1.93 -7.04 22.31
N VAL A 82 -1.31 -5.86 22.26
CA VAL A 82 -0.32 -5.36 23.24
C VAL A 82 -1.07 -4.99 24.52
#